data_AF-G5HU15-F1
#
_entry.id   AF-G5HU15-F1
#
_cell.length_a   1.000
_cell.length_b   1.000
_cell.length_c   1.000
_cell.angle_alpha   90.00
_cell.angle_beta   90.00
_cell.angle_gamma   90.00
#
_symmetry.space_group_name_H-M   'P 1'
#
loop_
_entity.id
_entity.type
_entity.pdbx_description
1 polymer ?
#
loop_
_entity_poly.entity_id
_entity_poly.type
_entity_poly.pdbx_seq_one_letter_code
_entity_poly.pdbx_strand_id
1 'polypeptide(L)'
;EVVSMRVEDMDLQAGCGKVLGKGKKERMVFFNDRAMEYLERYLGDRRSGAVILSKRAPYQGLKKNALENIIRKIAKKAGLGKRVFPHLLRHTFATRALNKGMPLPTLCDLMGHSSVETTRIYAKNGAGKIRYEYDMYAAS
;
A
#
# COMPACT_ATOMS: atom_id res chain seq x y z
N GLU A 1 -4.85 -4.02 -6.43
CA GLU A 1 -3.58 -3.35 -6.08
C GLU A 1 -2.76 -4.26 -5.19
N VAL A 2 -3.02 -4.35 -3.88
CA VAL A 2 -2.21 -5.22 -3.01
C VAL A 2 -2.30 -6.71 -3.38
N VAL A 3 -3.50 -7.19 -3.76
CA VAL A 3 -3.69 -8.58 -4.22
C VAL A 3 -2.96 -8.96 -5.51
N SER A 4 -2.53 -7.97 -6.29
CA SER A 4 -1.82 -8.17 -7.56
C SER A 4 -0.32 -7.93 -7.43
N MET A 5 0.17 -7.67 -6.21
CA MET A 5 1.60 -7.52 -5.96
C MET A 5 2.33 -8.83 -6.12
N ARG A 6 3.53 -8.77 -6.70
CA ARG A 6 4.45 -9.89 -6.80
C ARG A 6 5.71 -9.61 -6.00
N VAL A 7 6.35 -10.65 -5.48
CA VAL A 7 7.54 -10.52 -4.61
C VAL A 7 8.71 -9.93 -5.41
N GLU A 8 8.84 -10.32 -6.67
CA GLU A 8 9.84 -9.82 -7.62
C GLU A 8 9.68 -8.33 -7.98
N ASP A 9 8.51 -7.75 -7.72
CA ASP A 9 8.25 -6.32 -7.93
C ASP A 9 8.60 -5.48 -6.68
N MET A 10 9.13 -6.11 -5.62
CA MET A 10 9.45 -5.48 -4.35
C MET A 10 10.95 -5.40 -4.11
N ASP A 11 11.38 -4.28 -3.55
CA ASP A 11 12.68 -4.12 -2.93
C ASP A 11 12.48 -4.12 -1.41
N LEU A 12 12.72 -5.28 -0.79
CA LEU A 12 12.54 -5.43 0.65
C LEU A 12 13.59 -4.63 1.44
N GLN A 13 14.78 -4.42 0.91
CA GLN A 13 15.82 -3.63 1.58
C GLN A 13 15.49 -2.14 1.55
N ALA A 14 14.99 -1.63 0.41
CA ALA A 14 14.54 -0.24 0.29
C ALA A 14 13.12 0.00 0.86
N GLY A 15 12.45 -1.05 1.31
CA GLY A 15 11.09 -1.00 1.86
C GLY A 15 10.07 -0.44 0.87
N CYS A 16 10.19 -0.79 -0.42
CA CYS A 16 9.32 -0.28 -1.48
C CYS A 16 8.91 -1.37 -2.47
N GLY A 17 7.90 -1.10 -3.29
CA GLY A 17 7.48 -2.04 -4.33
C GLY A 17 6.65 -1.40 -5.43
N LYS A 18 6.71 -1.99 -6.62
CA LYS A 18 5.91 -1.58 -7.78
C LYS A 18 4.55 -2.24 -7.75
N VAL A 19 3.52 -1.46 -8.04
CA VAL A 19 2.16 -1.97 -8.17
C VAL A 19 1.49 -1.43 -9.41
N LEU A 20 0.80 -2.31 -10.13
CA LEU A 20 -0.01 -1.92 -11.28
C LEU A 20 -1.33 -1.28 -10.81
N GLY A 21 -1.54 -0.03 -11.22
CA GLY A 21 -2.75 0.75 -10.98
C GLY A 21 -3.77 0.66 -12.12
N LYS A 22 -4.84 1.43 -11.98
CA LYS A 22 -5.87 1.59 -13.03
C LYS A 22 -5.19 2.14 -14.30
N GLY A 23 -5.46 1.49 -15.44
CA GLY A 23 -4.84 1.86 -16.73
C GLY A 23 -3.42 1.29 -16.95
N LYS A 24 -3.02 0.23 -16.22
CA LYS A 24 -1.70 -0.41 -16.32
C LYS A 24 -0.52 0.53 -16.01
N LYS A 25 -0.77 1.64 -15.33
CA LYS A 25 0.31 2.52 -14.86
C LYS A 25 0.96 1.92 -13.62
N GLU A 26 2.28 1.78 -13.66
CA GLU A 26 3.07 1.42 -12.49
C GLU A 26 3.10 2.59 -11.52
N ARG A 27 3.01 2.30 -10.22
CA ARG A 27 3.31 3.26 -9.15
C ARG A 27 4.19 2.62 -8.10
N MET A 28 5.00 3.45 -7.45
CA MET A 28 5.76 3.04 -6.28
C MET A 28 4.87 3.10 -5.03
N VAL A 29 4.94 2.08 -4.20
CA VAL A 29 4.43 2.11 -2.83
C VAL A 29 5.57 1.93 -1.86
N PHE A 30 5.49 2.63 -0.74
CA PHE A 30 6.47 2.55 0.34
C PHE A 30 5.81 1.91 1.57
N PHE A 31 6.63 1.15 2.29
CA PHE A 31 6.25 0.46 3.51
C PHE A 31 7.04 1.07 4.67
N ASN A 32 6.37 1.20 5.81
CA ASN A 32 7.01 1.60 7.05
C ASN A 32 7.66 0.37 7.70
N ASP A 33 8.56 0.62 8.64
CA ASP A 33 9.38 -0.43 9.25
C ASP A 33 8.54 -1.55 9.84
N ARG A 34 7.41 -1.21 10.47
CA ARG A 34 6.49 -2.18 11.04
C ARG A 34 5.80 -3.04 9.98
N ALA A 35 5.36 -2.45 8.87
CA ALA A 35 4.78 -3.20 7.76
C ALA A 35 5.84 -4.10 7.10
N MET A 36 7.08 -3.62 6.99
CA MET A 36 8.21 -4.38 6.48
C MET A 36 8.53 -5.57 7.38
N GLU A 37 8.61 -5.39 8.69
CA GLU A 37 8.85 -6.47 9.66
C GLU A 37 7.82 -7.60 9.53
N TYR A 38 6.52 -7.25 9.45
CA TYR A 38 5.48 -8.26 9.25
C TYR A 38 5.52 -8.90 7.87
N LEU A 39 5.89 -8.13 6.85
CA LEU A 39 5.97 -8.63 5.49
C LEU A 39 7.14 -9.59 5.31
N GLU A 40 8.32 -9.27 5.82
CA GLU A 40 9.51 -10.14 5.80
C GLU A 40 9.23 -11.45 6.52
N ARG A 41 8.63 -11.39 7.72
CA ARG A 41 8.20 -12.59 8.45
C ARG A 41 7.19 -13.42 7.66
N TYR A 42 6.29 -12.77 6.94
CA TYR A 42 5.28 -13.45 6.13
C TYR A 42 5.84 -14.06 4.84
N LEU A 43 6.84 -13.42 4.24
CA LEU A 43 7.50 -13.90 3.02
C LEU A 43 8.51 -15.01 3.31
N GLY A 44 9.24 -14.93 4.42
CA GLY A 44 10.36 -15.83 4.72
C GLY A 44 11.34 -15.88 3.54
N ASP A 45 11.60 -17.08 3.03
CA ASP A 45 12.50 -17.30 1.91
C ASP A 45 11.83 -17.18 0.53
N ARG A 46 10.55 -16.78 0.47
CA ARG A 46 9.87 -16.56 -0.81
C ARG A 46 10.53 -15.41 -1.55
N ARG A 47 10.91 -15.66 -2.81
CA ARG A 47 11.50 -14.65 -3.72
C ARG A 47 10.68 -14.40 -4.98
N SER A 48 9.60 -15.17 -5.21
CA SER A 48 8.75 -15.03 -6.40
C SER A 48 7.28 -15.35 -6.12
N GLY A 49 6.42 -14.87 -7.01
CA GLY A 49 4.98 -15.14 -6.99
C GLY A 49 4.18 -14.07 -6.27
N ALA A 50 2.90 -14.34 -6.01
CA ALA A 50 2.02 -13.37 -5.37
C ALA A 50 2.48 -13.07 -3.93
N VAL A 51 2.49 -11.78 -3.58
CA VAL A 51 2.84 -11.35 -2.23
C VAL A 51 1.84 -11.91 -1.24
N ILE A 52 0.54 -11.75 -1.47
CA ILE A 52 -0.51 -12.26 -0.58
C ILE A 52 -1.11 -13.54 -1.16
N LEU A 53 -0.95 -14.64 -0.42
CA LEU A 53 -1.49 -15.94 -0.79
C LEU A 53 -2.83 -16.22 -0.12
N SER A 54 -3.65 -17.04 -0.79
CA SER A 54 -4.84 -17.63 -0.21
C SER A 54 -4.47 -18.67 0.86
N LYS A 55 -5.37 -18.92 1.81
CA LYS A 55 -5.11 -19.86 2.93
C LYS A 55 -5.22 -21.34 2.54
N ARG A 56 -5.77 -21.66 1.36
CA ARG A 56 -6.04 -23.03 0.93
C ARG A 56 -5.09 -23.45 -0.18
N ALA A 57 -4.60 -24.69 -0.14
CA ALA A 57 -3.91 -25.30 -1.26
C ALA A 57 -4.77 -25.20 -2.53
N PRO A 58 -4.20 -24.88 -3.71
CA PRO A 58 -2.77 -24.78 -4.03
C PRO A 58 -2.12 -23.39 -3.78
N TYR A 59 -2.52 -22.64 -2.74
CA TYR A 59 -1.90 -21.38 -2.28
C TYR A 59 -1.71 -20.34 -3.39
N GLN A 60 -2.77 -20.07 -4.14
CA GLN A 60 -2.76 -19.06 -5.20
C GLN A 60 -2.84 -17.64 -4.64
N GLY A 61 -2.52 -16.64 -5.48
CA GLY A 61 -2.71 -15.23 -5.16
C GLY A 61 -4.13 -14.92 -4.65
N LEU A 62 -4.21 -14.19 -3.54
CA LEU A 62 -5.47 -13.91 -2.87
C LEU A 62 -6.37 -13.02 -3.76
N LYS A 63 -7.62 -13.42 -3.98
CA LYS A 63 -8.58 -12.60 -4.73
C LYS A 63 -9.02 -11.36 -3.92
N LYS A 64 -9.37 -10.26 -4.61
CA LYS A 64 -9.85 -9.01 -3.99
C LYS A 64 -10.99 -9.24 -2.98
N ASN A 65 -12.02 -9.99 -3.38
CA ASN A 65 -13.17 -10.28 -2.51
C ASN A 65 -12.77 -11.07 -1.26
N ALA A 66 -11.76 -11.95 -1.36
CA ALA A 66 -11.27 -12.71 -0.22
C ALA A 66 -10.51 -11.79 0.76
N LEU A 67 -9.70 -10.85 0.26
CA LEU A 67 -9.05 -9.83 1.08
C LEU A 67 -10.08 -8.96 1.82
N GLU A 68 -11.13 -8.50 1.15
CA GLU A 68 -12.20 -7.72 1.78
C GLU A 68 -12.90 -8.49 2.91
N ASN A 69 -13.14 -9.78 2.70
CA ASN A 69 -13.73 -10.65 3.71
C ASN A 69 -12.79 -10.86 4.91
N ILE A 70 -11.47 -10.98 4.68
CA ILE A 70 -10.47 -11.08 5.74
C ILE A 70 -10.45 -9.79 6.57
N ILE A 71 -10.38 -8.62 5.93
CA ILE A 71 -10.40 -7.32 6.60
C ILE A 71 -11.68 -7.16 7.44
N ARG A 72 -12.84 -7.55 6.89
CA ARG A 72 -14.11 -7.49 7.61
C ARG A 72 -14.11 -8.40 8.85
N LYS A 73 -13.55 -9.60 8.75
CA LYS A 73 -13.41 -10.52 9.89
C LYS A 73 -12.48 -9.96 10.96
N ILE A 74 -11.36 -9.35 10.56
CA ILE A 74 -10.42 -8.70 11.49
C ILE A 74 -11.12 -7.53 12.21
N ALA A 75 -11.83 -6.68 11.47
CA ALA A 75 -12.57 -5.56 12.05
C ALA A 75 -13.65 -6.01 13.05
N LYS A 76 -14.39 -7.09 12.73
CA LYS A 76 -15.36 -7.67 13.66
C LYS A 76 -14.68 -8.21 14.93
N LYS A 77 -13.55 -8.90 14.80
CA LYS A 77 -12.77 -9.40 15.94
C LYS A 77 -12.20 -8.27 16.81
N ALA A 78 -11.85 -7.14 16.20
CA ALA A 78 -11.39 -5.94 16.89
C ALA A 78 -12.53 -5.12 17.54
N GLY A 79 -13.78 -5.58 17.48
CA GLY A 79 -14.93 -4.87 18.07
C GLY A 79 -15.32 -3.59 17.33
N LEU A 80 -14.89 -3.40 16.07
CA LEU A 80 -15.23 -2.20 15.31
C LEU A 80 -16.69 -2.26 14.87
N GLY A 81 -17.52 -1.33 15.39
CA GLY A 81 -18.94 -1.21 15.02
C GLY A 81 -19.20 -0.71 13.59
N LYS A 82 -18.15 -0.30 12.86
CA LYS A 82 -18.23 0.20 11.48
C LYS A 82 -17.69 -0.82 10.49
N ARG A 83 -18.25 -0.82 9.28
CA ARG A 83 -17.79 -1.68 8.18
C ARG A 83 -16.41 -1.22 7.68
N VAL A 84 -15.38 -2.05 7.88
CA VAL A 84 -14.03 -1.79 7.36
C VAL A 84 -13.80 -2.54 6.04
N PHE A 85 -13.23 -1.82 5.07
CA PHE A 85 -12.89 -2.33 3.73
C PHE A 85 -11.66 -1.59 3.19
N PRO A 86 -10.94 -2.11 2.18
CA PRO A 86 -9.68 -1.55 1.69
C PRO A 86 -9.72 -0.05 1.35
N HIS A 87 -10.80 0.42 0.70
CA HIS A 87 -10.93 1.83 0.36
C HIS A 87 -11.04 2.72 1.60
N LEU A 88 -11.74 2.29 2.65
CA LEU A 88 -11.81 3.03 3.92
C LEU A 88 -10.42 3.13 4.60
N LEU A 89 -9.64 2.05 4.57
CA LEU A 89 -8.26 2.05 5.09
C LEU A 89 -7.38 3.04 4.32
N ARG A 90 -7.54 3.10 2.98
CA ARG A 90 -6.82 4.06 2.13
C ARG A 90 -7.20 5.51 2.47
N HIS A 91 -8.49 5.80 2.68
CA HIS A 91 -8.93 7.13 3.12
C HIS A 91 -8.37 7.49 4.49
N THR A 92 -8.39 6.54 5.43
CA THR A 92 -7.84 6.76 6.78
C THR A 92 -6.34 7.07 6.72
N PHE A 93 -5.58 6.37 5.86
CA PHE A 93 -4.18 6.68 5.59
C PHE A 93 -4.00 8.11 5.05
N ALA A 94 -4.79 8.48 4.04
CA ALA A 94 -4.72 9.81 3.42
C ALA A 94 -4.98 10.93 4.42
N THR A 95 -6.07 10.81 5.20
CA THR A 95 -6.42 11.79 6.23
C THR A 95 -5.34 11.88 7.30
N ARG A 96 -4.78 10.75 7.76
CA ARG A 96 -3.70 10.77 8.76
C ARG A 96 -2.41 11.40 8.22
N ALA A 97 -2.06 11.12 6.97
CA ALA A 97 -0.88 11.71 6.34
C ALA A 97 -1.01 13.24 6.20
N LEU A 98 -2.18 13.73 5.75
CA LEU A 98 -2.46 15.17 5.68
C LEU A 98 -2.43 15.84 7.05
N ASN A 99 -3.06 15.22 8.06
CA ASN A 99 -3.08 15.77 9.42
C ASN A 99 -1.68 15.85 10.05
N LYS A 100 -0.75 15.00 9.61
CA LYS A 100 0.65 15.05 10.02
C LYS A 100 1.51 16.03 9.20
N GLY A 101 0.94 16.68 8.20
CA GLY A 101 1.63 17.69 7.38
C GLY A 101 2.24 17.16 6.09
N MET A 102 1.91 15.95 5.63
CA MET A 102 2.36 15.47 4.33
C MET A 102 1.84 16.40 3.22
N PRO A 103 2.71 16.91 2.33
CA PRO A 103 2.29 17.71 1.19
C PRO A 103 1.27 16.97 0.32
N LEU A 104 0.17 17.66 -0.03
CA LEU A 104 -0.90 17.11 -0.85
C LEU A 104 -0.39 16.52 -2.20
N PRO A 105 0.57 17.15 -2.92
CA PRO A 105 1.11 16.57 -4.15
C PRO A 105 1.73 15.18 -3.93
N THR A 106 2.54 15.04 -2.89
CA THR A 106 3.19 13.78 -2.52
C THR A 106 2.17 12.72 -2.14
N LEU A 107 1.13 13.10 -1.40
CA LEU A 107 0.04 12.18 -1.08
C LEU A 107 -0.73 11.74 -2.33
N CYS A 108 -1.01 12.65 -3.26
CA CYS A 108 -1.66 12.34 -4.53
C CYS A 108 -0.83 11.35 -5.37
N ASP A 109 0.49 11.53 -5.41
CA ASP A 109 1.43 10.63 -6.10
C ASP A 109 1.42 9.23 -5.46
N LEU A 110 1.53 9.16 -4.12
CA LEU A 110 1.46 7.90 -3.36
C LEU A 110 0.12 7.16 -3.56
N MET A 111 -0.97 7.91 -3.62
CA MET A 111 -2.31 7.37 -3.82
C MET A 111 -2.67 7.19 -5.30
N GLY A 112 -1.80 7.53 -6.26
CA GLY A 112 -2.02 7.27 -7.68
C GLY A 112 -3.35 7.78 -8.24
N HIS A 113 -3.89 8.89 -7.72
CA HIS A 113 -5.11 9.48 -8.26
C HIS A 113 -4.79 10.17 -9.57
N SER A 114 -5.22 9.58 -10.68
CA SER A 114 -5.09 10.14 -12.03
C SER A 114 -6.06 11.30 -12.31
N SER A 115 -6.83 11.78 -11.32
CA SER A 115 -7.69 12.96 -11.46
C SER A 115 -7.47 13.92 -10.30
N VAL A 116 -6.35 14.63 -10.34
CA VAL A 116 -6.37 16.08 -10.10
C VAL A 116 -5.85 16.69 -11.39
N GLU A 117 -6.76 16.83 -12.35
CA GLU A 117 -6.64 17.91 -13.30
C GLU A 117 -6.45 19.19 -12.45
N THR A 118 -5.40 19.95 -12.75
CA THR A 118 -4.78 21.03 -11.95
C THR A 118 -4.10 20.68 -10.63
N THR A 119 -2.92 20.04 -10.68
CA THR A 119 -1.65 20.60 -10.13
C THR A 119 -0.46 19.86 -10.76
N ARG A 120 -0.34 19.94 -12.10
CA ARG A 120 0.78 19.33 -12.84
C ARG A 120 2.00 20.28 -12.96
N ILE A 121 2.14 21.26 -12.08
CA ILE A 121 3.20 22.30 -12.19
C ILE A 121 4.26 22.22 -11.09
N TYR A 122 4.02 21.55 -9.96
CA TYR A 122 5.05 21.45 -8.93
C TYR A 122 5.62 20.05 -8.80
N ALA A 123 6.70 19.89 -9.56
CA ALA A 123 7.89 19.12 -9.20
C ALA A 123 7.98 17.69 -9.76
N LYS A 124 8.96 17.55 -10.64
CA LYS A 124 9.82 16.38 -10.83
C LYS A 124 10.39 15.89 -9.48
N ASN A 125 9.55 15.38 -8.58
CA ASN A 125 10.02 14.82 -7.32
C ASN A 125 10.51 13.39 -7.60
N GLY A 126 11.82 13.21 -7.67
CA GLY A 126 12.43 11.89 -7.75
C GLY A 126 12.02 11.02 -6.56
N ALA A 127 12.05 9.69 -6.74
CA ALA A 127 11.60 8.72 -5.74
C ALA A 127 12.20 8.93 -4.33
N GLY A 128 13.42 9.48 -4.24
CA GLY A 128 14.08 9.81 -2.97
C GLY A 128 13.37 10.88 -2.14
N LYS A 129 12.79 11.92 -2.77
CA LYS A 129 12.05 12.96 -2.05
C LYS A 129 10.72 12.43 -1.50
N ILE A 130 10.04 11.59 -2.28
CA ILE A 130 8.79 10.95 -1.86
C ILE A 130 9.05 10.00 -0.69
N ARG A 131 10.17 9.26 -0.71
CA ARG A 131 10.60 8.41 0.42
C ARG A 131 10.87 9.22 1.69
N TYR A 132 11.63 10.32 1.58
CA TYR A 132 11.93 11.19 2.73
C TYR A 132 10.66 11.73 3.40
N GLU A 133 9.70 12.22 2.61
CA GLU A 133 8.43 12.72 3.14
C GLU A 133 7.55 11.57 3.71
N TYR A 134 7.59 10.38 3.10
CA TYR A 134 6.93 9.20 3.65
C TYR A 134 7.47 8.85 5.04
N ASP A 135 8.79 8.79 5.21
CA ASP A 135 9.42 8.42 6.48
C ASP A 135 9.12 9.46 7.58
N MET A 136 9.17 10.75 7.25
CA MET A 136 8.87 11.82 8.19
C MET A 136 7.44 11.78 8.73
N TYR A 137 6.45 11.56 7.85
CA TYR A 137 5.04 11.75 8.18
C TYR A 137 4.27 10.43 8.38
N ALA A 138 4.60 9.35 7.68
CA ALA A 138 3.86 8.09 7.76
C ALA A 138 4.42 7.09 8.79
N ALA A 139 5.71 7.18 9.14
CA ALA A 139 6.38 6.21 10.03
C ALA A 139 6.29 6.53 11.54
N SER A 140 5.79 7.72 11.92
CA SER A 140 5.61 8.14 13.33
C SER A 140 4.36 7.62 14.04
#